data_AF-A0A853IPU9-F1
#
_entry.id   AF-A0A853IPU9-F1
#
_cell.length_a   1.000
_cell.length_b   1.000
_cell.length_c   1.000
_cell.angle_alpha   90.00
_cell.angle_beta   90.00
_cell.angle_gamma   90.00
#
_symmetry.space_group_name_H-M   'P 1'
#
loop_
_entity.id
_entity.type
_entity.pdbx_description
1 polymer ?
#
loop_
_entity_poly.entity_id
_entity_poly.type
_entity_poly.pdbx_seq_one_letter_code
_entity_poly.pdbx_strand_id
1 'polypeptide(L)' 'MSAIEFDIETNGLLDVLSKIHCICTYDKVNDIKESFRPNEIMDAILYLEDADELIAHNGFGFDYVAI' A
#
# COMPACT_ATOMS: atom_id res chain seq x y z
N MET A 1 9.09 10.60 11.95
CA MET A 1 9.90 9.90 10.95
C MET A 1 9.50 8.45 10.93
N SER A 2 8.44 8.17 10.18
CA SER A 2 7.93 6.84 9.84
C SER A 2 8.32 6.53 8.39
N ALA A 3 8.91 5.37 8.16
CA ALA A 3 9.20 4.85 6.83
C ALA A 3 8.48 3.51 6.68
N ILE A 4 7.46 3.47 5.81
CA ILE A 4 6.57 2.32 5.67
C ILE A 4 6.85 1.62 4.36
N GLU A 5 7.21 0.34 4.45
CA GLU A 5 7.25 -0.55 3.29
C GLU A 5 5.83 -1.04 3.00
N PHE A 6 5.40 -0.96 1.75
CA PHE A 6 4.07 -1.42 1.36
C PHE A 6 4.05 -2.09 0.00
N ASP A 7 3.02 -2.90 -0.21
CA ASP A 7 2.73 -3.63 -1.44
C ASP A 7 1.22 -3.81 -1.59
N ILE A 8 0.73 -3.81 -2.83
CA ILE A 8 -0.70 -3.95 -3.13
C ILE A 8 -0.96 -5.13 -4.08
N GLU A 9 -2.12 -5.74 -3.93
CA GLU A 9 -2.57 -6.82 -4.83
C GLU A 9 -3.83 -6.37 -5.56
N THR A 10 -3.89 -6.52 -6.88
CA THR A 10 -4.99 -6.01 -7.71
C THR A 10 -5.53 -7.05 -8.68
N ASN A 11 -6.69 -6.78 -9.29
CA ASN A 11 -7.33 -7.70 -10.24
C ASN A 11 -6.80 -7.62 -11.68
N GLY A 12 -5.74 -6.84 -11.94
CA GLY A 12 -5.20 -6.62 -13.28
C GLY A 12 -4.03 -5.64 -13.28
N LEU A 13 -3.52 -5.30 -14.46
CA LEU A 13 -2.47 -4.28 -14.61
C LEU A 13 -3.08 -2.86 -14.68
N LEU A 14 -2.25 -1.80 -14.67
CA LEU A 14 -2.68 -0.40 -14.61
C LEU A 14 -3.75 0.00 -15.66
N ASP A 15 -3.72 -0.60 -16.84
CA ASP A 15 -4.64 -0.31 -17.94
C ASP A 15 -6.03 -0.95 -17.80
N VAL A 16 -6.16 -1.97 -16.94
CA VAL A 16 -7.39 -2.77 -16.78
C VAL A 16 -7.85 -2.96 -15.34
N LEU A 17 -7.05 -2.55 -14.35
CA LEU A 17 -7.37 -2.73 -12.94
C LEU A 17 -8.64 -1.93 -12.57
N SER A 18 -9.40 -2.51 -11.66
CA SER A 18 -10.65 -1.93 -11.14
C SER A 18 -10.88 -2.26 -9.66
N LYS A 19 -9.99 -3.07 -9.07
CA LYS A 19 -10.08 -3.49 -7.68
C LYS A 19 -8.70 -3.78 -7.09
N ILE A 20 -8.47 -3.23 -5.91
CA ILE A 20 -7.41 -3.64 -4.98
C ILE A 20 -7.99 -4.72 -4.05
N HIS A 21 -7.28 -5.84 -3.91
CA HIS A 21 -7.63 -6.98 -3.08
C HIS A 21 -7.12 -6.84 -1.65
N CYS A 22 -5.91 -6.31 -1.48
CA CYS A 22 -5.34 -6.02 -0.18
C CYS A 22 -4.16 -5.07 -0.31
N ILE A 23 -3.78 -4.49 0.83
CA ILE A 23 -2.52 -3.76 1.01
C ILE A 23 -1.83 -4.38 2.22
N CYS A 24 -0.54 -4.65 2.12
CA CYS A 24 0.28 -5.06 3.25
C CYS A 24 1.29 -3.98 3.57
N THR A 25 1.55 -3.75 4.86
CA THR A 25 2.52 -2.74 5.31
C THR A 25 3.49 -3.32 6.32
N TYR A 26 4.69 -2.74 6.36
CA TYR A 26 5.66 -2.97 7.40
C TYR A 26 6.35 -1.65 7.78
N ASP A 27 6.09 -1.19 9.01
CA ASP A 27 6.86 -0.14 9.66
C ASP A 27 8.03 -0.79 10.41
N LYS A 28 9.24 -0.65 9.85
CA LYS A 28 10.48 -1.18 10.43
C LYS A 28 10.90 -0.49 11.72
N VAL A 29 10.51 0.76 11.92
CA VAL A 29 10.90 1.54 13.11
C VAL A 29 10.13 1.04 14.32
N ASN A 30 8.83 0.79 14.14
CA ASN A 30 7.94 0.35 15.23
C ASN A 30 7.74 -1.18 15.27
N ASP A 31 8.28 -1.92 14.31
CA ASP A 31 8.09 -3.37 14.09
C ASP A 31 6.61 -3.77 13.97
N ILE A 32 5.83 -2.97 13.24
CA ILE A 32 4.39 -3.16 13.04
C ILE A 32 4.14 -3.67 11.62
N LYS A 33 3.42 -4.79 11.53
CA LYS A 33 2.95 -5.37 10.26
C LYS A 33 1.44 -5.36 10.22
N GLU A 34 0.87 -4.81 9.16
CA GLU A 34 -0.58 -4.81 8.94
C GLU A 34 -0.93 -5.41 7.59
N SER A 35 -2.14 -5.93 7.50
CA SER A 35 -2.70 -6.49 6.28
C SER A 35 -4.15 -6.07 6.17
N PHE A 36 -4.41 -5.16 5.24
CA PHE A 36 -5.72 -4.57 5.00
C PHE A 36 -6.47 -5.40 3.96
N ARG A 37 -7.70 -5.80 4.30
CA ARG A 37 -8.59 -6.61 3.46
C ARG A 37 -9.32 -5.74 2.42
N PRO A 38 -10.07 -6.33 1.46
CA PRO A 38 -10.73 -5.56 0.40
C PRO A 38 -11.68 -4.46 0.89
N ASN A 39 -12.20 -4.56 2.11
CA ASN A 39 -13.08 -3.58 2.74
C ASN A 39 -12.35 -2.57 3.64
N GLU A 40 -11.02 -2.62 3.69
CA GLU A 40 -10.14 -1.80 4.57
C GLU A 40 -9.13 -0.98 3.72
N ILE A 41 -9.28 -0.97 2.40
CA ILE A 41 -8.33 -0.30 1.48
C ILE A 41 -8.25 1.20 1.75
N MET A 42 -9.36 1.85 2.09
CA MET A 42 -9.33 3.27 2.44
C MET A 42 -8.60 3.54 3.76
N ASP A 43 -8.73 2.65 4.74
CA ASP A 43 -8.01 2.77 6.00
C ASP A 43 -6.49 2.60 5.77
N ALA A 44 -6.12 1.67 4.88
CA ALA A 44 -4.73 1.48 4.46
C ALA A 44 -4.16 2.74 3.78
N ILE A 45 -4.91 3.38 2.89
CA ILE A 45 -4.48 4.60 2.20
C ILE A 45 -4.25 5.73 3.21
N LEU A 46 -5.17 5.92 4.16
CA LEU A 46 -5.03 6.91 5.23
C LEU A 46 -3.82 6.63 6.12
N TYR A 47 -3.56 5.35 6.41
CA TYR A 47 -2.37 4.93 7.16
C TYR A 47 -1.07 5.23 6.40
N LEU A 48 -1.02 4.98 5.09
CA LEU A 48 0.13 5.29 4.24
C LEU A 48 0.33 6.81 4.06
N GLU A 49 -0.74 7.60 3.99
CA GLU A 49 -0.68 9.06 3.82
C GLU A 49 -0.05 9.78 5.04
N ASP A 50 -0.16 9.20 6.24
CA ASP A 50 0.45 9.74 7.47
C ASP A 50 1.97 9.43 7.58
N ALA A 51 2.51 8.61 6.67
CA ALA A 51 3.93 8.25 6.68
C ALA A 51 4.83 9.38 6.15
N ASP A 52 6.00 9.57 6.77
CA ASP A 52 7.00 10.52 6.25
C ASP A 52 7.66 10.01 4.96
N GLU A 53 7.81 8.69 4.82
CA GLU A 53 8.38 8.02 3.65
C GLU A 53 7.64 6.72 3.34
N LEU A 54 7.39 6.48 2.04
CA LEU A 54 6.79 5.27 1.52
C LEU A 54 7.77 4.51 0.63
N ILE A 55 7.89 3.20 0.84
CA ILE A 55 8.81 2.33 0.11
C ILE A 55 8.00 1.20 -0.53
N ALA A 56 8.08 1.07 -1.86
CA ALA A 56 7.43 -0.01 -2.59
C ALA A 56 8.33 -0.55 -3.71
N HIS A 57 8.20 -1.84 -4.02
CA HIS A 57 8.94 -2.46 -5.11
C HIS A 57 8.21 -2.22 -6.43
N ASN A 58 8.72 -1.29 -7.25
CA ASN A 58 8.03 -0.73 -8.42
C ASN A 58 6.91 0.28 -8.10
N GLY A 59 6.95 0.92 -6.92
CA GLY A 59 5.90 1.85 -6.47
C GLY A 59 5.52 2.93 -7.48
N PHE A 60 6.50 3.67 -8.03
CA PHE A 60 6.23 4.69 -9.04
C PHE A 60 5.74 4.14 -10.39
N GLY A 61 6.04 2.87 -10.67
CA GLY A 61 5.62 2.19 -11.90
C GLY A 61 4.30 1.44 -11.76
N PHE A 62 3.78 1.25 -10.54
CA PHE A 62 2.56 0.51 -10.28
C PHE A 62 1.81 1.00 -9.04
N ASP A 63 2.31 0.67 -7.83
CA ASP A 63 1.54 0.75 -6.59
C ASP A 63 0.98 2.14 -6.30
N TYR A 64 1.82 3.18 -6.43
CA TYR A 64 1.43 4.57 -6.22
C TYR A 64 0.46 5.09 -7.28
N VAL A 65 0.53 4.56 -8.51
CA VAL A 65 -0.36 4.96 -9.61
C VAL A 65 -1.73 4.27 -9.50
N ALA A 66 -1.77 3.11 -8.84
CA ALA A 66 -2.97 2.29 -8.70
C ALA A 66 -3.87 2.66 -7.51
N ILE A 67 -3.37 3.42 -6.53
CA ILE A 67 -4.08 3.87 -5.32
C ILE A 67 -4.61 5.29 -5.42
#